data_AF-W9HZV9-F1
#
_entry.id   AF-W9HZV9-F1
#
_cell.length_a   1.000
_cell.length_b   1.000
_cell.length_c   1.000
_cell.angle_alpha   90.00
_cell.angle_beta   90.00
_cell.angle_gamma   90.00
#
_symmetry.space_group_name_H-M   'P 1'
#
loop_
_entity.id
_entity.type
_entity.pdbx_description
1 polymer ?
#
loop_
_entity_poly.entity_id
_entity_poly.type
_entity_poly.pdbx_seq_one_letter_code
_entity_poly.pdbx_strand_id
1 'polypeptide(L)'
;MQRYLAQLRSISRHGTPKYEISNAIGGKYYDYRIIAAHDYDKERGDFFGPCTDEEDFNNILRTPALPDGFDSTGHNIMFTHSDINMRNVLMHNGRISGIADRENSGWFSDY
;
A
#
# COMPACT_ATOMS: atom_id res chain seq x y z
N MET A 1 0.81 10.43 16.45
CA MET A 1 0.70 9.67 15.18
C MET A 1 1.53 8.38 15.18
N GLN A 2 2.82 8.42 15.49
CA GLN A 2 3.72 7.25 15.48
C GLN A 2 3.17 6.01 16.21
N ARG A 3 2.58 6.18 17.41
CA ARG A 3 1.92 5.08 18.15
C ARG A 3 0.84 4.37 17.32
N TYR A 4 0.00 5.11 16.61
CA TYR A 4 -1.09 4.52 15.82
C TYR A 4 -0.57 3.82 14.55
N LEU A 5 0.49 4.35 13.94
CA LEU A 5 1.18 3.67 12.85
C LEU A 5 1.83 2.36 13.30
N ALA A 6 2.47 2.36 14.48
CA ALA A 6 3.02 1.14 15.07
C ALA A 6 1.93 0.09 15.34
N GLN A 7 0.75 0.52 15.81
CA GLN A 7 -0.40 -0.39 15.98
C GLN A 7 -0.88 -0.95 14.64
N LEU A 8 -0.98 -0.13 13.60
CA LEU A 8 -1.36 -0.57 12.26
C LEU A 8 -0.36 -1.61 11.71
N ARG A 9 0.94 -1.32 11.84
CA ARG A 9 2.04 -2.20 11.41
C ARG A 9 2.14 -3.49 12.24
N SER A 10 1.57 -3.52 13.45
CA SER A 10 1.52 -4.73 14.29
C SER A 10 0.45 -5.74 13.88
N ILE A 11 -0.45 -5.37 12.95
CA ILE A 11 -1.44 -6.29 12.41
C ILE A 11 -0.69 -7.43 11.71
N SER A 12 -0.91 -8.65 12.18
CA SER A 12 -0.31 -9.85 11.59
C SER A 12 -1.20 -10.39 10.48
N ARG A 13 -0.56 -10.90 9.42
CA ARG A 13 -1.25 -11.60 8.35
C ARG A 13 -1.59 -13.02 8.82
N HIS A 14 -2.82 -13.45 8.60
CA HIS A 14 -3.24 -14.81 8.94
C HIS A 14 -2.85 -15.78 7.83
N GLY A 15 -2.17 -16.87 8.20
CA GLY A 15 -1.74 -17.93 7.27
C GLY A 15 -0.55 -17.54 6.40
N THR A 16 -0.15 -18.44 5.50
CA THR A 16 0.89 -18.18 4.51
C THR A 16 0.28 -17.46 3.31
N PRO A 17 0.66 -16.20 3.03
CA PRO A 17 0.09 -15.48 1.91
C PRO A 17 0.57 -16.05 0.58
N LYS A 18 -0.32 -16.12 -0.41
CA LYS A 18 0.05 -16.45 -1.80
C LYS A 18 0.89 -15.34 -2.46
N TYR A 19 0.68 -14.10 -2.04
CA TYR A 19 1.29 -12.89 -2.58
C TYR A 19 1.75 -12.02 -1.43
N GLU A 20 3.02 -11.63 -1.40
CA GLU A 20 3.54 -10.77 -0.35
C GLU A 20 2.85 -9.40 -0.38
N ILE A 21 2.74 -8.78 -1.57
CA ILE A 21 2.15 -7.46 -1.72
C ILE A 21 0.75 -7.56 -2.33
N SER A 22 -0.24 -7.00 -1.63
CA SER A 22 -1.66 -7.18 -1.97
C SER A 22 -2.57 -6.22 -1.22
N ASN A 23 -3.85 -6.16 -1.60
CA ASN A 23 -4.86 -5.47 -0.79
C ASN A 23 -5.07 -6.15 0.58
N ALA A 24 -5.89 -5.55 1.45
CA ALA A 24 -6.14 -6.06 2.80
C ALA A 24 -6.61 -7.53 2.89
N ILE A 25 -7.23 -8.06 1.84
CA ILE A 25 -7.76 -9.44 1.76
C ILE A 25 -6.92 -10.37 0.88
N GLY A 26 -5.75 -9.94 0.40
CA GLY A 26 -4.81 -10.76 -0.37
C GLY A 26 -5.00 -10.76 -1.89
N GLY A 27 -5.76 -9.82 -2.44
CA GLY A 27 -6.02 -9.67 -3.88
C GLY A 27 -5.36 -8.45 -4.52
N LYS A 28 -5.82 -8.12 -5.75
CA LYS A 28 -5.42 -6.91 -6.48
C LYS A 28 -5.76 -5.65 -5.67
N TYR A 29 -4.92 -4.63 -5.76
CA TYR A 29 -5.11 -3.36 -5.05
C TYR A 29 -5.41 -2.22 -6.02
N TYR A 30 -6.13 -1.23 -5.50
CA TYR A 30 -6.40 0.03 -6.17
C TYR A 30 -5.51 1.10 -5.55
N ASP A 31 -4.81 1.87 -6.38
CA ASP A 31 -4.09 3.06 -5.95
C ASP A 31 -4.11 4.12 -7.04
N TYR A 32 -4.72 5.27 -6.76
CA TYR A 32 -4.90 6.34 -7.74
C TYR A 32 -3.57 6.93 -8.23
N ARG A 33 -2.49 6.84 -7.43
CA ARG A 33 -1.17 7.36 -7.80
C ARG A 33 -0.49 6.42 -8.78
N ILE A 34 -0.61 5.10 -8.55
CA ILE A 34 -0.12 4.10 -9.49
C ILE A 34 -0.91 4.18 -10.80
N ILE A 35 -2.24 4.33 -10.74
CA ILE A 35 -3.09 4.52 -11.92
C ILE A 35 -2.64 5.76 -12.71
N ALA A 36 -2.45 6.90 -12.04
CA ALA A 36 -2.03 8.14 -12.69
C ALA A 36 -0.61 8.06 -13.29
N ALA A 37 0.22 7.14 -12.81
CA ALA A 37 1.58 6.91 -13.27
C ALA A 37 1.67 5.97 -14.49
N HIS A 38 0.56 5.34 -14.91
CA HIS A 38 0.54 4.39 -16.01
C HIS A 38 -0.44 4.78 -17.10
N ASP A 39 -0.13 4.38 -18.33
CA ASP A 39 -1.13 4.38 -19.39
C ASP A 39 -2.27 3.42 -19.05
N TYR A 40 -3.48 3.80 -19.49
CA TYR A 40 -4.66 2.98 -19.28
C TYR A 40 -4.62 1.71 -20.13
N ASP A 41 -4.70 0.56 -19.47
CA ASP A 41 -4.86 -0.75 -20.09
C ASP A 41 -6.27 -1.26 -19.79
N LYS A 42 -7.05 -1.50 -20.84
CA LYS A 42 -8.45 -1.94 -20.75
C LYS A 42 -8.60 -3.34 -20.15
N GLU A 43 -7.67 -4.24 -20.41
CA GLU A 43 -7.73 -5.63 -19.92
C GLU A 43 -7.32 -5.70 -18.45
N ARG A 44 -6.36 -4.86 -18.03
CA ARG A 44 -5.97 -4.71 -16.62
C ARG A 44 -7.05 -3.99 -15.81
N GLY A 45 -7.60 -2.90 -16.36
CA GLY A 45 -8.43 -1.93 -15.64
C GLY A 45 -7.63 -1.10 -14.63
N ASP A 46 -8.31 -0.67 -13.57
CA ASP A 46 -7.78 0.23 -12.54
C ASP A 46 -7.07 -0.50 -11.37
N PHE A 47 -6.92 -1.82 -11.46
CA PHE A 47 -6.36 -2.64 -10.39
C PHE A 47 -4.97 -3.17 -10.75
N PHE A 48 -4.06 -3.12 -9.78
CA PHE A 48 -2.67 -3.58 -9.90
C PHE A 48 -2.40 -4.79 -8.99
N GLY A 49 -1.31 -5.49 -9.29
CA GLY A 49 -0.92 -6.71 -8.58
C GLY A 49 -1.99 -7.82 -8.62
N PRO A 50 -2.12 -8.64 -7.55
CA PRO A 50 -1.18 -8.73 -6.42
C PRO A 50 0.21 -9.17 -6.89
N CYS A 51 1.24 -8.88 -6.10
CA CYS A 51 2.63 -9.15 -6.47
C CYS A 51 3.19 -10.29 -5.62
N THR A 52 3.99 -11.16 -6.23
CA THR A 52 4.57 -12.31 -5.53
C THR A 52 5.50 -11.84 -4.43
N ASP A 53 6.34 -10.86 -4.78
CA ASP A 53 7.37 -10.27 -3.93
C ASP A 53 7.47 -8.75 -4.17
N GLU A 54 8.46 -8.14 -3.53
CA GLU A 54 8.76 -6.72 -3.65
C GLU A 54 9.35 -6.34 -5.02
N GLU A 55 10.05 -7.23 -5.70
CA GLU A 55 10.62 -6.94 -7.02
C GLU A 55 9.51 -6.77 -8.07
N ASP A 56 8.51 -7.66 -8.06
CA ASP A 56 7.29 -7.56 -8.86
C ASP A 56 6.57 -6.22 -8.63
N PHE A 57 6.52 -5.75 -7.39
CA PHE A 57 5.88 -4.47 -7.04
C PHE A 57 6.70 -3.28 -7.50
N ASN A 58 8.01 -3.28 -7.25
CA ASN A 58 8.91 -2.21 -7.68
C ASN A 58 8.89 -2.05 -9.20
N ASN A 59 8.79 -3.15 -9.96
CA ASN A 59 8.59 -3.12 -11.40
C ASN A 59 7.34 -2.34 -11.82
N ILE A 60 6.23 -2.48 -11.08
CA ILE A 60 5.02 -1.67 -11.31
C ILE A 60 5.27 -0.20 -10.97
N LEU A 61 6.02 0.10 -9.90
CA LEU A 61 6.27 1.49 -9.52
C LEU A 61 7.24 2.23 -10.45
N ARG A 62 8.06 1.50 -11.23
CA ARG A 62 8.96 2.10 -12.20
C ARG A 62 8.18 2.86 -13.26
N THR A 63 8.53 4.13 -13.42
CA THR A 63 7.99 4.99 -14.48
C THR A 63 9.16 5.55 -15.29
N PRO A 64 8.95 5.95 -16.56
CA PRO A 64 9.99 6.65 -17.32
C PRO A 64 10.52 7.92 -16.63
N ALA A 65 9.71 8.55 -15.76
CA ALA A 65 10.09 9.74 -15.01
C ALA A 65 10.97 9.42 -13.78
N LEU A 66 10.90 8.20 -13.25
CA LEU A 66 11.65 7.73 -12.08
C LEU A 66 12.12 6.27 -12.29
N PRO A 67 13.07 6.03 -13.24
CA PRO A 67 13.47 4.67 -13.61
C PRO A 67 14.18 3.92 -12.48
N ASP A 68 14.99 4.64 -11.68
CA ASP A 68 15.83 4.06 -10.61
C ASP A 68 15.27 4.33 -9.21
N GLY A 69 14.00 4.76 -9.11
CA GLY A 69 13.38 5.17 -7.85
C GLY A 69 13.08 4.02 -6.89
N PHE A 70 13.11 2.78 -7.38
CA PHE A 70 12.59 1.59 -6.68
C PHE A 70 13.52 0.37 -6.76
N ASP A 71 14.84 0.59 -6.68
CA ASP A 71 15.83 -0.49 -6.84
C ASP A 71 16.18 -1.22 -5.54
N SER A 72 15.67 -0.77 -4.39
CA SER A 72 15.89 -1.44 -3.11
C SER A 72 14.82 -2.49 -2.84
N THR A 73 15.25 -3.70 -2.49
CA THR A 73 14.40 -4.78 -1.98
C THR A 73 14.83 -5.21 -0.59
N GLY A 74 14.02 -6.04 0.07
CA GLY A 74 14.26 -6.55 1.42
C GLY A 74 13.60 -5.71 2.52
N HIS A 75 12.63 -4.88 2.15
CA HIS A 75 11.85 -4.12 3.12
C HIS A 75 10.83 -5.00 3.83
N ASN A 76 10.34 -4.55 4.98
CA ASN A 76 9.33 -5.32 5.68
C ASN A 76 7.98 -5.11 5.03
N ILE A 77 7.31 -6.20 4.66
CA ILE A 77 5.94 -6.15 4.20
C ILE A 77 5.00 -6.07 5.40
N MET A 78 4.34 -4.93 5.58
CA MET A 78 3.49 -4.64 6.72
C MET A 78 2.08 -4.25 6.25
N PHE A 79 1.10 -4.30 7.17
CA PHE A 79 -0.19 -3.70 6.89
C PHE A 79 -0.07 -2.17 6.90
N THR A 80 -0.35 -1.53 5.76
CA THR A 80 -0.26 -0.09 5.57
C THR A 80 -1.61 0.51 5.22
N HIS A 81 -1.78 1.80 5.51
CA HIS A 81 -2.95 2.58 5.13
C HIS A 81 -2.91 2.99 3.65
N SER A 82 -1.71 3.10 3.10
CA SER A 82 -1.37 3.61 1.76
C SER A 82 -1.72 5.07 1.47
N ASP A 83 -2.64 5.72 2.19
CA ASP A 83 -2.88 7.17 2.08
C ASP A 83 -3.04 7.86 3.44
N ILE A 84 -2.05 7.70 4.32
CA ILE A 84 -2.12 8.32 5.65
C ILE A 84 -1.67 9.78 5.59
N ASN A 85 -2.63 10.68 5.72
CA ASN A 85 -2.40 12.12 5.79
C ASN A 85 -3.36 12.75 6.83
N MET A 86 -3.16 14.02 7.18
CA MET A 86 -3.96 14.68 8.23
C MET A 86 -5.46 14.73 7.94
N ARG A 87 -5.88 14.66 6.67
CA ARG A 87 -7.31 14.65 6.29
C ARG A 87 -7.98 13.33 6.66
N ASN A 88 -7.20 12.25 6.72
CA ASN A 88 -7.67 10.90 7.05
C ASN A 88 -7.54 10.58 8.54
N VAL A 89 -7.08 11.54 9.36
CA VAL A 89 -6.99 11.42 10.83
C VAL A 89 -8.14 12.15 11.49
N LEU A 90 -9.00 11.40 12.18
CA LEU A 90 -10.13 11.96 12.92
C LEU A 90 -9.68 12.45 14.30
N MET A 91 -10.16 13.62 14.69
CA MET A 91 -9.88 14.26 15.98
C MET A 91 -11.18 14.48 16.76
N HIS A 92 -11.16 14.17 18.05
CA HIS A 92 -12.25 14.45 18.97
C HIS A 92 -11.69 14.87 20.33
N ASN A 93 -12.13 16.02 20.85
CA ASN A 93 -11.67 16.58 22.14
C ASN A 93 -10.14 16.64 22.29
N GLY A 94 -9.45 17.10 21.24
CA GLY A 94 -7.99 17.25 21.24
C GLY A 94 -7.21 15.92 21.16
N ARG A 95 -7.89 14.80 20.87
CA ARG A 95 -7.28 13.46 20.76
C ARG A 95 -7.62 12.83 19.42
N ILE A 96 -6.71 12.00 18.90
CA ILE A 96 -6.99 11.16 17.73
C ILE A 96 -8.08 10.16 18.12
N SER A 97 -9.19 10.17 17.38
CA SER A 97 -10.33 9.28 17.58
C SER A 97 -10.40 8.15 16.55
N GLY A 98 -9.72 8.29 15.42
CA GLY A 98 -9.73 7.26 14.38
C GLY A 98 -8.90 7.61 13.15
N ILE A 99 -8.82 6.63 12.24
CA ILE A 99 -8.25 6.75 10.91
C ILE A 99 -9.29 6.22 9.92
N ALA A 100 -9.67 7.06 8.95
CA ALA A 100 -10.67 6.82 7.91
C ALA A 100 -10.00 6.60 6.55
N ASP A 101 -10.79 6.29 5.49
CA ASP A 101 -10.32 6.19 4.09
C ASP A 101 -9.34 5.02 3.89
N ARG A 102 -9.86 3.78 4.03
CA ARG A 102 -9.04 2.55 4.05
C ARG A 102 -9.11 1.74 2.75
N GLU A 103 -9.75 2.26 1.71
CA GLU A 103 -9.88 1.60 0.42
C GLU A 103 -8.54 1.18 -0.20
N ASN A 104 -7.47 1.96 0.04
CA ASN A 104 -6.13 1.67 -0.47
C ASN A 104 -5.28 0.82 0.51
N SER A 105 -5.81 0.46 1.67
CA SER A 105 -5.05 -0.27 2.69
C SER A 105 -4.73 -1.71 2.24
N GLY A 106 -3.56 -2.20 2.64
CA GLY A 106 -3.10 -3.53 2.26
C GLY A 106 -1.74 -3.88 2.83
N TRP A 107 -1.15 -4.92 2.25
CA TRP A 107 0.17 -5.42 2.57
C TRP A 107 1.16 -4.84 1.57
N PHE A 108 2.02 -3.93 2.02
CA PHE A 108 2.99 -3.20 1.21
C PHE A 108 4.29 -3.00 2.00
N SER A 109 5.36 -2.62 1.31
CA SER A 109 6.64 -2.26 1.93
C SER A 109 6.49 -1.08 2.90
N ASP A 110 7.41 -0.96 3.87
CA ASP A 110 7.33 -0.02 4.98
C ASP A 110 7.97 1.37 4.74
N TYR A 111 8.49 1.60 3.53
CA TYR A 111 9.12 2.85 3.08
C TYR A 111 8.14 3.97 2.70
#